data_AF-A0A816DJY0-F1
#
_entry.id   AF-A0A816DJY0-F1
#
_cell.length_a   1.000
_cell.length_b   1.000
_cell.length_c   1.000
_cell.angle_alpha   90.00
_cell.angle_beta   90.00
_cell.angle_gamma   90.00
#
_symmetry.space_group_name_H-M   'P 1'
#
loop_
_entity.id
_entity.type
_entity.pdbx_description
1 polymer ?
#
loop_
_entity_poly.entity_id
_entity_poly.type
_entity_poly.pdbx_seq_one_letter_code
_entity_poly.pdbx_strand_id
1 'polypeptide(L)'
;VFTEHLEDDHVIIERKIFAYQEYNELIISHIQITRKQSSFGSINIPVIITEETASDDFDFKVSRNNDFVFFDGTTKEVEDNQFQDEKLKVYIYYTPLPHAGLELDETETTKVFVHVSSMDTNQQNAKKSFDYATELISQGRSIELYDNQVDAWMKVWSSGRIEVDNVELQRQINSAYYYLLSSLPALNTKSDKKQFYGLSPGSLSRGGKLGEDYGGKI
;
A
#
# COMPACT_ATOMS: atom_id res chain seq x y z
N VAL A 1 -5.47 -6.65 5.79
CA VAL A 1 -4.90 -5.40 6.33
C VAL A 1 -3.76 -5.79 7.25
N PHE A 2 -2.60 -5.18 7.08
CA PHE A 2 -1.47 -5.35 8.00
C PHE A 2 -1.54 -4.23 9.05
N THR A 3 -1.35 -4.58 10.32
CA THR A 3 -1.43 -3.63 11.43
C THR A 3 -0.16 -3.69 12.27
N GLU A 4 0.47 -2.55 12.44
CA GLU A 4 1.58 -2.33 13.36
C GLU A 4 1.07 -1.55 14.57
N HIS A 5 1.55 -1.96 15.74
CA HIS A 5 1.23 -1.30 16.99
C HIS A 5 2.54 -0.91 17.67
N LEU A 6 2.68 0.37 17.97
CA LEU A 6 3.80 0.93 18.70
C LEU A 6 3.25 1.67 19.90
N GLU A 7 3.90 1.51 21.05
CA GLU A 7 3.47 2.11 22.30
C GLU A 7 4.71 2.58 23.04
N ASP A 8 4.68 3.84 23.50
CA ASP A 8 5.66 4.39 24.43
C ASP A 8 4.95 4.98 25.66
N ASP A 9 5.67 5.70 26.51
CA ASP A 9 5.10 6.29 27.73
C ASP A 9 4.05 7.37 27.45
N HIS A 10 4.03 7.92 26.23
CA HIS A 10 3.24 9.09 25.89
C HIS A 10 2.08 8.86 24.93
N VAL A 11 2.27 7.97 23.97
CA VAL A 11 1.34 7.72 22.86
C VAL A 11 1.21 6.24 22.56
N ILE A 12 0.09 5.92 21.90
CA ILE A 12 -0.15 4.68 21.21
C ILE A 12 -0.27 5.02 19.72
N ILE A 13 0.50 4.34 18.89
CA ILE A 13 0.49 4.49 17.44
C ILE A 13 0.00 3.18 16.84
N GLU A 14 -1.11 3.26 16.09
CA GLU A 14 -1.61 2.17 15.29
C GLU A 14 -1.46 2.52 13.81
N ARG A 15 -0.70 1.72 13.07
CA ARG A 15 -0.55 1.87 11.63
C ARG A 15 -1.22 0.71 10.91
N LYS A 16 -2.14 1.03 9.99
CA LYS A 16 -2.82 0.06 9.12
C LYS A 16 -2.38 0.27 7.68
N ILE A 17 -1.83 -0.76 7.06
CA ILE A 17 -1.42 -0.76 5.66
C ILE A 17 -2.27 -1.75 4.88
N PHE A 18 -2.75 -1.33 3.71
CA PHE A 18 -3.50 -2.20 2.81
C PHE A 18 -3.39 -1.77 1.35
N ALA A 19 -3.27 -2.74 0.46
CA ALA A 19 -3.54 -2.56 -0.97
C ALA A 19 -5.06 -2.48 -1.18
N TYR A 20 -5.53 -1.48 -1.91
CA TYR A 20 -6.94 -1.17 -2.05
C TYR A 20 -7.58 -2.07 -3.13
N GLN A 21 -8.70 -2.72 -2.78
CA GLN A 21 -9.36 -3.70 -3.66
C GLN A 21 -10.05 -3.04 -4.86
N GLU A 22 -10.54 -1.81 -4.72
CA GLU A 22 -11.20 -1.11 -5.83
C GLU A 22 -10.21 -0.46 -6.81
N TYR A 23 -8.97 -0.22 -6.41
CA TYR A 23 -7.91 0.32 -7.26
C TYR A 23 -6.61 -0.44 -7.00
N ASN A 24 -6.23 -1.32 -7.92
CA ASN A 24 -5.10 -2.24 -7.75
C ASN A 24 -3.75 -1.52 -7.64
N GLU A 25 -3.68 -0.28 -8.14
CA GLU A 25 -2.50 0.58 -8.10
C GLU A 25 -2.25 1.18 -6.71
N LEU A 26 -3.26 1.18 -5.84
CA LEU A 26 -3.32 2.02 -4.65
C LEU A 26 -2.96 1.24 -3.38
N ILE A 27 -2.04 1.80 -2.60
CA ILE A 27 -1.67 1.37 -1.25
C ILE A 27 -1.95 2.51 -0.29
N ILE A 28 -2.63 2.20 0.80
CA ILE A 28 -3.00 3.15 1.84
C ILE A 28 -2.31 2.77 3.15
N SER A 29 -1.76 3.78 3.83
CA SER A 29 -1.22 3.68 5.19
C SER A 29 -1.93 4.67 6.10
N HIS A 30 -2.86 4.17 6.92
CA HIS A 30 -3.49 4.94 8.00
C HIS A 30 -2.62 4.88 9.25
N ILE A 31 -2.25 6.02 9.80
CA ILE A 31 -1.46 6.14 11.02
C ILE A 31 -2.32 6.90 12.03
N GLN A 32 -2.84 6.19 13.02
CA GLN A 32 -3.57 6.77 14.13
C GLN A 32 -2.62 6.93 15.31
N ILE A 33 -2.56 8.14 15.86
CA ILE A 33 -1.80 8.46 17.06
C ILE A 33 -2.81 8.81 18.15
N THR A 34 -2.71 8.15 19.30
CA THR A 34 -3.59 8.36 20.46
C THR A 34 -2.75 8.70 21.68
N ARG A 35 -3.07 9.83 22.33
CA ARG A 35 -2.43 10.31 23.56
C ARG A 35 -2.78 9.42 24.74
N LYS A 36 -1.79 9.07 25.56
CA LYS A 36 -2.02 8.46 26.88
C LYS A 36 -2.39 9.53 27.90
N GLN A 37 -3.29 9.19 28.83
CA GLN A 37 -3.83 10.15 29.83
C GLN A 37 -2.75 10.82 30.69
N SER A 38 -1.57 10.22 30.81
CA SER A 38 -0.41 10.74 31.54
C SER A 38 0.39 11.83 30.80
N SER A 39 0.06 12.13 29.54
CA SER A 39 0.85 12.99 28.66
C SER A 39 0.27 14.39 28.51
N PHE A 40 1.08 15.41 28.76
CA PHE A 40 0.70 16.82 28.66
C PHE A 40 1.52 17.54 27.57
N GLY A 41 0.93 18.55 26.92
CA GLY A 41 1.56 19.36 25.88
C GLY A 41 1.60 18.70 24.49
N SER A 42 2.06 19.43 23.47
CA SER A 42 2.18 18.93 22.10
C SER A 42 3.21 17.80 22.01
N ILE A 43 2.89 16.77 21.23
CA ILE A 43 3.74 15.61 21.00
C ILE A 43 4.13 15.58 19.52
N ASN A 44 5.42 15.50 19.23
CA ASN A 44 5.92 15.33 17.87
C ASN A 44 6.55 13.95 17.70
N ILE A 45 6.06 13.21 16.71
CA ILE A 45 6.58 11.89 16.36
C ILE A 45 7.49 12.04 15.13
N PRO A 46 8.82 11.84 15.28
CA PRO A 46 9.73 11.98 14.16
C PRO A 46 9.45 10.91 13.10
N VAL A 47 9.38 11.33 11.84
CA VAL A 47 9.22 10.43 10.70
C VAL A 47 10.54 10.36 9.95
N ILE A 48 11.11 9.15 9.87
CA ILE A 48 12.28 8.88 9.05
C ILE A 48 11.79 8.41 7.69
N ILE A 49 12.02 9.24 6.67
CA ILE A 49 11.71 8.90 5.28
C ILE A 49 13.03 8.53 4.61
N THR A 50 13.12 7.30 4.11
CA THR A 50 14.24 6.87 3.27
C THR A 50 13.79 6.97 1.82
N GLU A 51 14.09 8.11 1.19
CA GLU A 51 13.89 8.30 -0.24
C GLU A 51 15.22 8.08 -0.96
N GLU A 52 15.36 6.95 -1.63
CA GLU A 52 16.51 6.69 -2.49
C GLU A 52 16.05 6.64 -3.94
N THR A 53 16.66 7.49 -4.77
CA THR A 53 16.41 7.52 -6.22
C THR A 53 17.45 6.71 -6.99
N ALA A 54 18.55 6.34 -6.34
CA ALA A 54 19.53 5.44 -6.90
C ALA A 54 18.95 4.02 -6.90
N SER A 55 18.89 3.41 -8.07
CA SER A 55 18.44 2.04 -8.25
C SER A 55 19.34 1.38 -9.28
N ASP A 56 19.69 0.11 -9.07
CA ASP A 56 20.43 -0.67 -10.05
C ASP A 56 19.55 -1.04 -11.25
N ASP A 57 18.22 -1.03 -11.08
CA ASP A 57 17.26 -1.53 -12.08
C ASP A 57 16.49 -0.40 -12.79
N PHE A 58 16.29 0.75 -12.13
CA PHE A 58 15.48 1.86 -12.65
C PHE A 58 16.26 3.18 -12.73
N ASP A 59 15.98 3.93 -13.80
CA ASP A 59 16.31 5.35 -13.90
C ASP A 59 15.08 6.16 -13.50
N PHE A 60 15.12 6.79 -12.32
CA PHE A 60 14.02 7.61 -11.81
C PHE A 60 14.23 9.11 -12.07
N LYS A 61 13.19 9.76 -12.58
CA LYS A 61 13.04 11.22 -12.56
C LYS A 61 11.99 11.59 -11.51
N VAL A 62 12.35 12.45 -10.57
CA VAL A 62 11.47 12.81 -9.45
C VAL A 62 11.04 14.26 -9.54
N SER A 63 9.74 14.49 -9.39
CA SER A 63 9.12 15.82 -9.27
C SER A 63 8.40 15.92 -7.93
N ARG A 64 8.50 17.07 -7.26
CA ARG A 64 7.92 17.29 -5.92
C ARG A 64 7.13 18.59 -5.89
N ASN A 65 5.98 18.57 -5.23
CA ASN A 65 5.27 19.76 -4.78
C ASN A 65 4.67 19.49 -3.39
N ASN A 66 3.85 20.42 -2.89
CA ASN A 66 3.26 20.30 -1.56
C ASN A 66 2.18 19.21 -1.44
N ASP A 67 1.62 18.76 -2.56
CA ASP A 67 0.48 17.85 -2.61
C ASP A 67 0.91 16.40 -2.86
N PHE A 68 1.97 16.20 -3.66
CA PHE A 68 2.48 14.89 -4.03
C PHE A 68 3.97 14.89 -4.38
N VAL A 69 4.55 13.71 -4.27
CA VAL A 69 5.81 13.34 -4.93
C VAL A 69 5.49 12.40 -6.09
N PHE A 70 6.14 12.63 -7.23
CA PHE A 70 5.96 11.86 -8.45
C PHE A 70 7.30 11.31 -8.96
N PHE A 71 7.33 10.00 -9.20
CA PHE A 71 8.45 9.32 -9.84
C PHE A 71 8.02 8.84 -11.24
N ASP A 72 8.82 9.19 -12.23
CA ASP A 72 8.81 8.63 -13.59
C ASP A 72 10.03 7.73 -13.72
N GLY A 73 9.79 6.42 -13.58
CA GLY A 73 10.81 5.38 -13.62
C GLY A 73 10.81 4.66 -14.96
N THR A 74 12.00 4.37 -15.47
CA THR A 74 12.18 3.47 -16.63
C THR A 74 13.23 2.43 -16.30
N THR A 75 13.01 1.17 -16.65
CA THR A 75 14.02 0.12 -16.43
C THR A 75 15.30 0.44 -17.21
N LYS A 76 16.46 0.13 -16.63
CA LYS A 76 17.76 0.32 -17.28
C LYS A 76 18.00 -0.70 -18.39
N GLU A 77 17.39 -1.86 -18.28
CA GLU A 77 17.48 -2.96 -19.24
C GLU A 77 16.07 -3.52 -19.55
N VAL A 78 15.96 -4.29 -20.63
CA VAL A 78 14.76 -5.09 -20.92
C VAL A 78 14.95 -6.49 -20.34
N GLU A 79 13.88 -7.14 -19.87
CA GLU A 79 14.00 -8.46 -19.25
C GLU A 79 14.38 -9.55 -20.27
N ASP A 80 13.80 -9.47 -21.47
CA ASP A 80 14.08 -10.36 -22.59
C ASP A 80 13.89 -9.64 -23.93
N ASN A 81 14.97 -9.45 -24.68
CA ASN A 81 14.94 -8.74 -25.96
C ASN A 81 14.23 -9.50 -27.09
N GLN A 82 13.82 -10.75 -26.88
CA GLN A 82 13.02 -11.51 -27.83
C GLN A 82 11.52 -11.24 -27.68
N PHE A 83 11.08 -10.87 -26.48
CA PHE A 83 9.67 -10.70 -26.13
C PHE A 83 9.30 -9.28 -25.70
N GLN A 84 10.31 -8.44 -25.43
CA GLN A 84 10.15 -7.07 -24.98
C GLN A 84 11.09 -6.14 -25.74
N ASP A 85 10.51 -5.35 -26.65
CA ASP A 85 11.26 -4.39 -27.48
C ASP A 85 11.60 -3.09 -26.74
N GLU A 86 10.81 -2.74 -25.71
CA GLU A 86 10.91 -1.47 -25.00
C GLU A 86 11.11 -1.65 -23.49
N LYS A 87 11.89 -0.76 -22.89
CA LYS A 87 12.06 -0.68 -21.43
C LYS A 87 10.72 -0.43 -20.75
N LEU A 88 10.52 -1.06 -19.59
CA LEU A 88 9.28 -0.90 -18.83
C LEU A 88 9.28 0.47 -18.13
N LYS A 89 8.12 1.13 -18.16
CA LYS A 89 7.90 2.36 -17.39
C LYS A 89 7.06 2.09 -16.15
N VAL A 90 7.36 2.82 -15.09
CA VAL A 90 6.58 2.85 -13.86
C VAL A 90 6.39 4.29 -13.41
N TYR A 91 5.17 4.60 -13.00
CA TYR A 91 4.76 5.92 -12.53
C TYR A 91 4.26 5.77 -11.10
N ILE A 92 4.87 6.50 -10.18
CA ILE A 92 4.55 6.42 -8.75
C ILE A 92 4.15 7.80 -8.24
N TYR A 93 3.00 7.88 -7.59
CA TYR A 93 2.54 9.06 -6.86
C TYR A 93 2.42 8.72 -5.38
N TYR A 94 2.90 9.58 -4.49
CA TYR A 94 2.59 9.44 -3.06
C TYR A 94 2.44 10.79 -2.36
N THR A 95 1.71 10.81 -1.25
CA THR A 95 1.55 12.03 -0.44
C THR A 95 2.84 12.31 0.33
N PRO A 96 3.38 13.54 0.29
CA PRO A 96 4.58 13.88 1.02
C PRO A 96 4.31 13.74 2.53
N LEU A 97 5.22 13.09 3.24
CA LEU A 97 5.18 13.03 4.70
C LEU A 97 5.88 14.27 5.27
N PRO A 98 5.35 14.89 6.34
CA PRO A 98 5.95 16.09 6.92
C PRO A 98 7.33 15.78 7.50
N HIS A 99 8.38 16.46 7.01
CA HIS A 99 9.74 16.33 7.53
C HIS A 99 9.86 16.71 9.01
N ALA A 100 8.99 17.60 9.49
CA ALA A 100 8.95 18.01 10.89
C ALA A 100 8.45 16.89 11.82
N GLY A 101 7.84 15.83 11.28
CA GLY A 101 7.19 14.76 12.05
C GLY A 101 5.66 14.85 12.05
N LEU A 102 5.02 13.86 12.68
CA LEU A 102 3.58 13.84 12.90
C LEU A 102 3.28 14.51 14.23
N GLU A 103 2.63 15.67 14.18
CA GLU A 103 2.32 16.46 15.37
C GLU A 103 0.91 16.19 15.89
N LEU A 104 0.84 15.86 17.18
CA LEU A 104 -0.37 15.79 17.98
C LEU A 104 -0.41 16.99 18.92
N ASP A 105 -1.32 17.92 18.67
CA ASP A 105 -1.51 19.13 19.46
C ASP A 105 -1.89 18.80 20.92
N GLU A 106 -1.65 19.73 21.85
CA GLU A 106 -2.00 19.57 23.26
C GLU A 106 -3.49 19.31 23.51
N THR A 107 -4.36 19.82 22.63
CA THR A 107 -5.81 19.62 22.69
C THR A 107 -6.28 18.33 22.01
N GLU A 108 -5.43 17.72 21.17
CA GLU A 108 -5.77 16.52 20.41
C GLU A 108 -5.53 15.26 21.28
N THR A 109 -6.60 14.47 21.46
CA THR A 109 -6.49 13.13 22.08
C THR A 109 -6.12 12.07 21.05
N THR A 110 -6.60 12.22 19.82
CA THR A 110 -6.31 11.29 18.72
C THR A 110 -6.27 12.04 17.41
N LYS A 111 -5.34 11.65 16.54
CA LYS A 111 -5.19 12.20 15.20
C LYS A 111 -4.84 11.10 14.21
N VAL A 112 -5.40 11.20 13.01
CA VAL A 112 -5.20 10.24 11.92
C VAL A 112 -4.46 10.93 10.79
N PHE A 113 -3.36 10.33 10.39
CA PHE A 113 -2.60 10.70 9.19
C PHE A 113 -2.78 9.62 8.15
N VAL A 114 -3.04 10.01 6.91
CA VAL A 114 -3.21 9.07 5.80
C VAL A 114 -2.13 9.31 4.77
N HIS A 115 -1.29 8.31 4.60
CA HIS A 115 -0.33 8.27 3.51
C HIS A 115 -0.90 7.43 2.37
N VAL A 116 -0.85 7.99 1.16
CA VAL A 116 -1.35 7.37 -0.06
C VAL A 116 -0.16 7.13 -0.96
N SER A 117 -0.06 5.94 -1.52
CA SER A 117 0.88 5.62 -2.60
C SER A 117 0.10 4.96 -3.74
N SER A 118 0.31 5.41 -4.97
CA SER A 118 -0.24 4.79 -6.16
C SER A 118 0.87 4.52 -7.17
N MET A 119 0.86 3.35 -7.80
CA MET A 119 1.86 2.95 -8.78
C MET A 119 1.25 2.19 -9.95
N ASP A 120 1.64 2.56 -11.17
CA ASP A 120 1.21 1.87 -12.38
C ASP A 120 2.20 2.03 -13.54
N THR A 121 2.10 1.17 -14.55
CA THR A 121 2.84 1.30 -15.81
C THR A 121 2.23 2.36 -16.76
N ASN A 122 0.99 2.79 -16.48
CA ASN A 122 0.29 3.87 -17.14
C ASN A 122 0.12 5.06 -16.19
N GLN A 123 0.66 6.22 -16.56
CA GLN A 123 0.65 7.41 -15.70
C GLN A 123 -0.77 7.89 -15.34
N GLN A 124 -1.72 7.80 -16.29
CA GLN A 124 -3.09 8.24 -16.05
C GLN A 124 -3.79 7.38 -14.99
N ASN A 125 -3.53 6.07 -14.99
CA ASN A 125 -4.11 5.15 -14.00
C ASN A 125 -3.53 5.37 -12.60
N ALA A 126 -2.21 5.53 -12.48
CA ALA A 126 -1.56 5.87 -11.23
C ALA A 126 -2.09 7.21 -10.67
N LYS A 127 -2.21 8.23 -11.53
CA LYS A 127 -2.73 9.53 -11.12
C LYS A 127 -4.22 9.47 -10.72
N LYS A 128 -5.06 8.79 -11.50
CA LYS A 128 -6.51 8.69 -11.22
C LYS A 128 -6.80 8.05 -9.86
N SER A 129 -6.11 6.96 -9.53
CA SER A 129 -6.27 6.27 -8.24
C SER A 129 -5.72 7.09 -7.07
N PHE A 130 -4.60 7.80 -7.27
CA PHE A 130 -4.06 8.75 -6.30
C PHE A 130 -5.02 9.92 -6.03
N ASP A 131 -5.54 10.55 -7.09
CA ASP A 131 -6.47 11.67 -6.99
C ASP A 131 -7.77 11.25 -6.27
N TYR A 132 -8.29 10.05 -6.55
CA TYR A 132 -9.46 9.51 -5.84
C TYR A 132 -9.26 9.45 -4.32
N ALA A 133 -8.12 8.91 -3.87
CA ALA A 133 -7.85 8.76 -2.45
C ALA A 133 -7.59 10.11 -1.75
N THR A 134 -6.82 10.99 -2.41
CA THR A 134 -6.52 12.32 -1.87
C THR A 134 -7.75 13.23 -1.85
N GLU A 135 -8.66 13.09 -2.81
CA GLU A 135 -9.95 13.79 -2.80
C GLU A 135 -10.78 13.39 -1.56
N LEU A 136 -10.92 12.09 -1.26
CA LEU A 136 -11.62 11.63 -0.05
C LEU A 136 -10.99 12.18 1.22
N ILE A 137 -9.65 12.21 1.30
CA ILE A 137 -8.93 12.78 2.45
C ILE A 137 -9.22 14.28 2.58
N SER A 138 -9.16 15.04 1.48
CA SER A 138 -9.43 16.48 1.49
C SER A 138 -10.85 16.84 1.92
N GLN A 139 -11.80 15.94 1.68
CA GLN A 139 -13.21 16.07 2.08
C GLN A 139 -13.47 15.63 3.53
N GLY A 140 -12.44 15.22 4.29
CA GLY A 140 -12.59 14.68 5.64
C GLY A 140 -13.20 13.27 5.68
N ARG A 141 -13.17 12.55 4.56
CA ARG A 141 -13.79 11.23 4.35
C ARG A 141 -12.74 10.12 4.28
N SER A 142 -11.57 10.32 4.87
CA SER A 142 -10.47 9.35 4.84
C SER A 142 -10.84 8.01 5.46
N ILE A 143 -11.76 7.96 6.43
CA ILE A 143 -12.26 6.72 7.03
C ILE A 143 -12.89 5.78 5.99
N GLU A 144 -13.51 6.33 4.95
CA GLU A 144 -14.15 5.54 3.90
C GLU A 144 -13.15 4.69 3.11
N LEU A 145 -11.88 5.09 3.04
CA LEU A 145 -10.83 4.26 2.42
C LEU A 145 -10.64 2.94 3.17
N TYR A 146 -10.78 2.94 4.50
CA TYR A 146 -10.69 1.71 5.28
C TYR A 146 -11.99 0.91 5.20
N ASP A 147 -13.13 1.57 5.37
CA ASP A 147 -14.44 0.90 5.38
C ASP A 147 -14.74 0.23 4.03
N ASN A 148 -14.51 0.93 2.92
CA ASN A 148 -14.70 0.36 1.58
C ASN A 148 -13.78 -0.85 1.34
N GLN A 149 -12.54 -0.82 1.85
CA GLN A 149 -11.61 -1.95 1.75
C GLN A 149 -12.13 -3.16 2.52
N VAL A 150 -12.64 -2.95 3.74
CA VAL A 150 -13.21 -4.01 4.57
C VAL A 150 -14.45 -4.59 3.87
N ASP A 151 -15.35 -3.75 3.37
CA ASP A 151 -16.54 -4.15 2.62
C ASP A 151 -16.21 -4.96 1.37
N ALA A 152 -15.18 -4.54 0.62
CA ALA A 152 -14.72 -5.27 -0.55
C ALA A 152 -14.23 -6.68 -0.17
N TRP A 153 -13.42 -6.79 0.88
CA TRP A 153 -12.96 -8.10 1.37
C TRP A 153 -14.08 -8.96 1.93
N MET A 154 -15.06 -8.37 2.63
CA MET A 154 -16.21 -9.11 3.14
C MET A 154 -17.03 -9.73 2.00
N LYS A 155 -17.19 -9.04 0.86
CA LYS A 155 -17.85 -9.59 -0.33
C LYS A 155 -17.08 -10.76 -0.93
N VAL A 156 -15.76 -10.66 -0.98
CA VAL A 156 -14.91 -11.77 -1.46
C VAL A 156 -15.05 -12.97 -0.52
N TRP A 157 -14.99 -12.75 0.79
CA TRP A 157 -15.14 -13.81 1.79
C TRP A 157 -16.52 -14.48 1.76
N SER A 158 -17.60 -13.70 1.67
CA SER A 158 -18.96 -14.27 1.66
C SER A 158 -19.24 -15.12 0.42
N SER A 159 -18.53 -14.88 -0.68
CA SER A 159 -18.70 -15.63 -1.93
C SER A 159 -18.05 -17.01 -1.96
N GLY A 160 -17.07 -17.29 -1.08
CA GLY A 160 -16.26 -18.51 -1.19
C GLY A 160 -15.60 -19.01 0.09
N ARG A 161 -16.07 -18.57 1.27
CA ARG A 161 -15.56 -19.10 2.54
C ARG A 161 -15.83 -20.59 2.68
N ILE A 162 -14.85 -21.28 3.25
CA ILE A 162 -14.96 -22.70 3.64
C ILE A 162 -15.05 -22.72 5.17
N GLU A 163 -16.09 -23.34 5.71
CA GLU A 163 -16.32 -23.46 7.14
C GLU A 163 -16.09 -24.89 7.64
N VAL A 164 -15.33 -25.02 8.71
CA VAL A 164 -15.03 -26.29 9.38
C VAL A 164 -15.07 -26.14 10.89
N ASP A 165 -15.53 -27.17 11.59
CA ASP A 165 -15.72 -27.14 13.06
C ASP A 165 -14.40 -27.22 13.86
N ASN A 166 -13.25 -27.27 13.20
CA ASN A 166 -11.94 -27.26 13.84
C ASN A 166 -11.28 -25.88 13.68
N VAL A 167 -11.06 -25.19 14.80
CA VAL A 167 -10.53 -23.82 14.83
C VAL A 167 -9.13 -23.71 14.19
N GLU A 168 -8.25 -24.69 14.43
CA GLU A 168 -6.89 -24.67 13.88
C GLU A 168 -6.89 -24.85 12.37
N LEU A 169 -7.67 -25.82 11.88
CA LEU A 169 -7.85 -26.06 10.45
C LEU A 169 -8.54 -24.87 9.78
N GLN A 170 -9.57 -24.30 10.40
CA GLN A 170 -10.26 -23.10 9.91
C GLN A 170 -9.28 -21.94 9.73
N ARG A 171 -8.39 -21.74 10.70
CA ARG A 171 -7.35 -20.70 10.63
C ARG A 171 -6.40 -20.96 9.46
N GLN A 172 -5.94 -22.19 9.27
CA GLN A 172 -5.05 -22.54 8.15
C GLN A 172 -5.71 -22.33 6.78
N ILE A 173 -6.97 -22.77 6.64
CA ILE A 173 -7.76 -22.57 5.42
C ILE A 173 -7.94 -21.08 5.13
N ASN A 174 -8.32 -20.28 6.14
CA ASN A 174 -8.49 -18.84 5.98
C ASN A 174 -7.17 -18.15 5.61
N SER A 175 -6.05 -18.53 6.23
CA SER A 175 -4.74 -17.99 5.87
C SER A 175 -4.37 -18.31 4.42
N ALA A 176 -4.49 -19.59 4.00
CA ALA A 176 -4.18 -19.99 2.63
C ALA A 176 -5.07 -19.27 1.61
N TYR A 177 -6.37 -19.16 1.89
CA TYR A 177 -7.32 -18.49 1.02
C TYR A 177 -7.07 -16.97 0.94
N TYR A 178 -6.71 -16.32 2.06
CA TYR A 178 -6.29 -14.92 2.05
C TYR A 178 -5.08 -14.69 1.14
N TYR A 179 -4.04 -15.51 1.25
CA TYR A 179 -2.84 -15.38 0.41
C TYR A 179 -3.14 -15.61 -1.07
N LEU A 180 -3.94 -16.64 -1.38
CA LEU A 180 -4.36 -16.94 -2.75
C LEU A 180 -5.09 -15.75 -3.37
N LEU A 181 -6.14 -15.26 -2.70
CA LEU A 181 -6.97 -14.17 -3.19
C LEU A 181 -6.22 -12.83 -3.24
N SER A 182 -5.28 -12.59 -2.32
CA SER A 182 -4.45 -11.39 -2.35
C SER A 182 -3.46 -11.38 -3.52
N SER A 183 -3.16 -12.55 -4.10
CA SER A 183 -2.25 -12.66 -5.23
C SER A 183 -2.96 -12.62 -6.58
N LEU A 184 -4.30 -12.67 -6.59
CA LEU A 184 -5.11 -12.57 -7.79
C LEU A 184 -5.60 -11.11 -7.98
N PRO A 185 -5.78 -10.66 -9.24
CA PRO A 185 -6.39 -9.36 -9.48
C PRO A 185 -7.79 -9.30 -8.87
N ALA A 186 -8.12 -8.15 -8.27
CA ALA A 186 -9.45 -7.93 -7.73
C ALA A 186 -10.51 -8.04 -8.84
N LEU A 187 -11.55 -8.85 -8.57
CA LEU A 187 -12.60 -9.15 -9.56
C LEU A 187 -13.43 -7.91 -9.95
N ASN A 188 -13.65 -7.00 -9.00
CA ASN A 188 -14.49 -5.81 -9.14
C ASN A 188 -13.67 -4.52 -8.99
N THR A 189 -12.53 -4.47 -9.67
CA THR A 189 -11.67 -3.28 -9.68
C THR A 189 -12.17 -2.20 -10.64
N LYS A 190 -11.92 -0.93 -10.29
CA LYS A 190 -12.08 0.26 -11.14
C LYS A 190 -10.84 0.56 -11.98
N SER A 191 -9.78 -0.21 -11.77
CA SER A 191 -8.56 -0.23 -12.58
C SER A 191 -8.81 -0.86 -13.94
N ASP A 192 -7.98 -0.52 -14.91
CA ASP A 192 -8.00 -1.20 -16.19
C ASP A 192 -7.60 -2.67 -16.01
N LYS A 193 -8.35 -3.59 -16.63
CA LYS A 193 -8.05 -5.02 -16.56
C LYS A 193 -6.77 -5.30 -17.32
N LYS A 194 -5.67 -5.52 -16.58
CA LYS A 194 -4.41 -6.01 -17.14
C LYS A 194 -4.47 -7.52 -17.33
N GLN A 195 -3.68 -8.01 -18.27
CA GLN A 195 -3.50 -9.44 -18.44
C GLN A 195 -2.86 -10.01 -17.17
N PHE A 196 -3.49 -11.02 -16.60
CA PHE A 196 -2.94 -11.76 -15.47
C PHE A 196 -2.02 -12.85 -16.03
N TYR A 197 -0.73 -12.75 -15.72
CA TYR A 197 0.26 -13.70 -16.24
C TYR A 197 0.42 -14.95 -15.37
N GLY A 198 -0.14 -14.98 -14.17
CA GLY A 198 -0.12 -16.14 -13.28
C GLY A 198 0.37 -15.80 -11.87
N LEU A 199 0.58 -16.85 -11.06
CA LEU A 199 1.17 -16.75 -9.72
C LEU A 199 2.56 -17.37 -9.75
N SER A 200 3.59 -16.60 -9.40
CA SER A 200 4.90 -17.18 -9.15
C SER A 200 4.89 -17.96 -7.82
N PRO A 201 5.68 -19.03 -7.67
CA PRO A 201 5.75 -19.82 -6.43
C PRO A 201 6.13 -19.00 -5.17
N GLY A 202 6.83 -17.86 -5.36
CA GLY A 202 7.23 -16.95 -4.30
C GLY A 202 6.28 -15.76 -4.06
N SER A 203 5.29 -15.55 -4.94
CA SER A 203 4.47 -14.33 -5.02
C SER A 203 5.33 -13.04 -5.02
N LEU A 204 4.72 -11.87 -4.82
CA LEU A 204 5.41 -10.58 -4.67
C LEU A 204 6.09 -10.41 -3.29
N SER A 205 5.92 -11.38 -2.38
CA SER A 205 6.29 -11.27 -0.97
C SER A 205 7.73 -11.66 -0.66
N ARG A 206 8.45 -12.25 -1.63
CA ARG A 206 9.84 -12.68 -1.47
C ARG A 206 10.74 -12.01 -2.50
N GLY A 207 11.42 -10.93 -2.09
CA GLY A 207 12.60 -10.45 -2.78
C GLY A 207 13.76 -11.40 -2.48
N GLY A 208 14.12 -12.24 -3.45
CA GLY A 208 15.23 -13.20 -3.31
C GLY A 208 16.56 -12.58 -3.73
N LYS A 209 17.65 -12.97 -3.05
CA LYS A 209 19.02 -12.74 -3.55
C LYS A 209 19.19 -13.42 -4.92
N LEU A 210 20.02 -12.81 -5.77
CA LEU A 210 20.37 -13.31 -7.09
C LEU A 210 20.70 -14.82 -7.05
N GLY A 211 19.83 -15.65 -7.63
CA GLY A 211 20.04 -17.10 -7.77
C GLY A 211 19.30 -18.03 -6.80
N GLU A 212 18.52 -17.54 -5.83
CA GLU A 212 17.86 -18.42 -4.84
C GLU A 212 16.33 -18.45 -4.84
N ASP A 213 15.64 -17.70 -5.70
CA ASP A 213 14.20 -17.91 -5.89
C ASP A 213 13.79 -17.42 -7.27
N TYR A 214 12.73 -18.03 -7.82
CA TYR A 214 12.21 -18.01 -9.20
C TYR A 214 11.96 -16.62 -9.86
N GLY A 215 12.50 -15.52 -9.33
CA GLY A 215 12.59 -14.22 -9.99
C GLY A 215 11.25 -13.57 -10.29
N GLY A 216 10.17 -13.99 -9.61
CA GLY A 216 8.81 -13.61 -9.98
C GLY A 216 8.33 -14.18 -11.32
N LYS A 217 9.12 -15.05 -11.98
CA LYS A 217 8.78 -15.66 -13.26
C LYS A 217 7.69 -16.71 -13.09
N ILE A 218 6.75 -16.70 -14.02
CA ILE A 218 5.79 -17.78 -14.28
C ILE A 218 6.41 -18.71 -15.31
#